data_AF-A0A9P0LRM6-F1
#
_entry.id   AF-A0A9P0LRM6-F1
#
_cell.length_a   1.000
_cell.length_b   1.000
_cell.length_c   1.000
_cell.angle_alpha   90.00
_cell.angle_beta   90.00
_cell.angle_gamma   90.00
#
_symmetry.space_group_name_H-M   'P 1'
#
loop_
_entity.id
_entity.type
_entity.pdbx_description
1 polymer ?
#
loop_
_entity_poly.entity_id
_entity_poly.type
_entity_poly.pdbx_seq_one_letter_code
_entity_poly.pdbx_strand_id
1 'polypeptide(L)'
;MKMAITGSTLNNTTSTASTTGENIINDNAVQVAFFMIYTAIFVLGIFGNVLVCYVVFRNKAMQTVTNLFITNLALSDILLCILAVPFTPLYTFLGEWVFGRIICHLVSYAQGISVYISTLTLTSIAIDRYFVIIYPFHPRMKLSTCICIIVVIWIFSMLVTLPYGVYMKHTNIGNSHSTVKKYFCDENWPSEDWRRTFGGITTAMQFLIPFLIMAFCYICVSLKLNDRARSKPGSKNSRLVYNFSRKVLLEVRT
;
A
#
# COMPACT_ATOMS: atom_id res chain seq x y z
N MET A 1 14.56 -4.72 -10.91
CA MET A 1 15.13 -5.90 -11.60
C MET A 1 16.20 -5.38 -12.54
N LYS A 2 17.48 -5.32 -12.13
CA LYS A 2 18.55 -4.88 -13.04
C LYS A 2 18.98 -6.07 -13.90
N MET A 3 18.80 -6.00 -15.20
CA MET A 3 19.52 -6.83 -16.16
C MET A 3 20.95 -6.29 -16.25
N ALA A 4 21.92 -7.03 -15.71
CA ALA A 4 23.32 -6.79 -15.97
C ALA A 4 23.69 -7.45 -17.30
N ILE A 5 24.02 -6.66 -18.31
CA ILE A 5 24.63 -7.14 -19.56
C ILE A 5 26.15 -7.04 -19.35
N THR A 6 26.80 -8.19 -19.12
CA THR A 6 28.27 -8.31 -19.17
C THR A 6 28.64 -9.17 -20.37
N GLY A 7 29.51 -8.64 -21.23
CA GLY A 7 29.97 -9.29 -22.45
C GLY A 7 30.85 -10.53 -22.21
N SER A 8 30.48 -11.60 -22.92
CA SER A 8 31.26 -12.72 -23.50
C SER A 8 32.47 -13.31 -22.75
N THR A 9 32.37 -14.59 -22.35
CA THR A 9 33.03 -15.75 -23.01
C THR A 9 32.42 -17.09 -22.54
N LEU A 10 32.19 -17.99 -23.50
CA LEU A 10 31.70 -19.39 -23.48
C LEU A 10 31.53 -20.12 -22.13
N ASN A 11 30.32 -20.68 -21.90
CA ASN A 11 30.11 -22.08 -21.47
C ASN A 11 28.65 -22.54 -21.74
N ASN A 12 28.49 -23.67 -22.43
CA ASN A 12 27.26 -24.22 -23.03
C ASN A 12 26.21 -24.78 -22.05
N THR A 13 25.89 -24.07 -20.96
CA THR A 13 24.92 -24.58 -19.96
C THR A 13 23.87 -23.55 -19.51
N THR A 14 23.75 -22.41 -20.21
CA THR A 14 22.86 -21.29 -19.81
C THR A 14 21.71 -21.01 -20.79
N SER A 15 21.53 -21.82 -21.83
CA SER A 15 20.51 -21.57 -22.87
C SER A 15 19.08 -22.01 -22.51
N THR A 16 18.86 -22.72 -21.41
CA THR A 16 17.51 -23.22 -21.05
C THR A 16 16.72 -22.27 -20.15
N ALA A 17 17.40 -21.43 -19.34
CA ALA A 17 16.73 -20.53 -18.40
C ALA A 17 16.26 -19.21 -19.05
N SER A 18 17.04 -18.65 -19.98
CA SER A 18 16.66 -17.44 -20.73
C SER A 18 15.51 -17.71 -21.71
N THR A 19 15.57 -18.85 -22.42
CA THR A 19 14.54 -19.25 -23.40
C THR A 19 13.18 -19.49 -22.73
N THR A 20 13.14 -20.04 -21.52
CA THR A 20 11.87 -20.34 -20.83
C THR A 20 11.16 -19.07 -20.32
N GLY A 21 11.90 -18.08 -19.81
CA GLY A 21 11.33 -16.82 -19.35
C GLY A 21 10.78 -15.93 -20.47
N GLU A 22 11.49 -15.87 -21.61
CA GLU A 22 11.02 -15.15 -22.80
C GLU A 22 9.77 -15.81 -23.41
N ASN A 23 9.70 -17.15 -23.41
CA ASN A 23 8.53 -17.87 -23.93
C ASN A 23 7.26 -17.63 -23.08
N ILE A 24 7.38 -17.46 -21.77
CA ILE A 24 6.22 -17.23 -20.88
C ILE A 24 5.66 -15.81 -21.03
N ILE A 25 6.52 -14.80 -21.18
CA ILE A 25 6.08 -13.40 -21.35
C ILE A 25 5.48 -13.17 -22.75
N ASN A 26 5.95 -13.93 -23.75
CA ASN A 26 5.44 -13.87 -25.13
C ASN A 26 4.21 -14.77 -25.36
N ASP A 27 3.79 -15.52 -24.35
CA ASP A 27 2.56 -16.31 -24.44
C ASP A 27 1.34 -15.38 -24.47
N ASN A 28 0.55 -15.47 -25.55
CA ASN A 28 -0.63 -14.64 -25.75
C ASN A 28 -1.64 -14.76 -24.60
N ALA A 29 -1.80 -15.94 -24.01
CA ALA A 29 -2.72 -16.14 -22.89
C ALA A 29 -2.24 -15.40 -21.64
N VAL A 30 -0.93 -15.42 -21.39
CA VAL A 30 -0.30 -14.69 -20.28
C VAL A 30 -0.48 -13.18 -20.49
N GLN A 31 -0.18 -12.65 -21.67
CA GLN A 31 -0.35 -11.23 -21.98
C GLN A 31 -1.79 -10.76 -21.82
N VAL A 32 -2.76 -11.52 -22.35
CA VAL A 32 -4.19 -11.21 -22.22
C VAL A 32 -4.60 -11.24 -20.75
N ALA A 33 -4.18 -12.24 -19.98
CA ALA A 33 -4.47 -12.31 -18.55
C ALA A 33 -3.92 -11.10 -17.78
N PHE A 34 -2.65 -10.74 -18.01
CA PHE A 34 -2.05 -9.57 -17.38
C PHE A 34 -2.77 -8.27 -17.76
N PHE A 35 -3.11 -8.09 -19.04
CA PHE A 35 -3.86 -6.91 -19.51
C PHE A 35 -5.23 -6.80 -18.81
N MET A 36 -5.96 -7.91 -18.73
CA MET A 36 -7.25 -7.96 -18.04
C MET A 36 -7.13 -7.63 -16.55
N ILE A 37 -6.13 -8.21 -15.87
CA ILE A 37 -5.87 -7.98 -14.44
C ILE A 37 -5.50 -6.51 -14.18
N TYR A 38 -4.55 -5.95 -14.92
CA TYR A 38 -4.12 -4.56 -14.72
C TYR A 38 -5.21 -3.55 -15.08
N THR A 39 -6.01 -3.83 -16.11
CA THR A 39 -7.19 -3.02 -16.44
C THR A 39 -8.23 -3.06 -15.31
N ALA A 40 -8.49 -4.25 -14.75
CA ALA A 40 -9.40 -4.38 -13.61
C ALA A 40 -8.88 -3.65 -12.37
N ILE A 41 -7.59 -3.77 -12.04
CA ILE A 41 -6.94 -3.03 -10.94
C ILE A 41 -7.09 -1.53 -11.15
N PHE A 42 -6.83 -1.05 -12.37
CA PHE A 42 -6.95 0.38 -12.69
C PHE A 42 -8.38 0.89 -12.52
N VAL A 43 -9.36 0.21 -13.13
CA VAL A 43 -10.77 0.63 -13.09
C VAL A 43 -11.33 0.56 -11.68
N LEU A 44 -11.16 -0.58 -11.00
CA LEU A 44 -11.65 -0.76 -9.63
C LEU A 44 -10.92 0.13 -8.64
N GLY A 45 -9.61 0.30 -8.80
CA GLY A 45 -8.77 1.15 -7.98
C GLY A 45 -9.17 2.62 -8.07
N ILE A 46 -9.33 3.16 -9.28
CA ILE A 46 -9.79 4.54 -9.46
C ILE A 46 -11.23 4.71 -8.97
N PHE A 47 -12.15 3.89 -9.48
CA PHE A 47 -13.57 4.03 -9.16
C PHE A 47 -13.83 3.87 -7.66
N GLY A 48 -13.27 2.84 -7.04
CA GLY A 48 -13.44 2.55 -5.62
C GLY A 48 -12.88 3.65 -4.73
N ASN A 49 -11.64 4.10 -4.98
CA ASN A 49 -11.02 5.13 -4.16
C ASN A 49 -11.67 6.51 -4.37
N VAL A 50 -12.09 6.85 -5.58
CA VAL A 50 -12.86 8.08 -5.83
C VAL A 50 -14.21 8.04 -5.11
N LEU A 51 -14.88 6.89 -5.10
CA LEU A 51 -16.15 6.71 -4.37
C LEU A 51 -15.96 6.89 -2.86
N VAL A 52 -14.88 6.34 -2.29
CA VAL A 52 -14.53 6.54 -0.88
C VAL A 52 -14.38 8.03 -0.56
N CYS A 53 -13.58 8.76 -1.34
CA CYS A 53 -13.42 10.20 -1.20
C CYS A 53 -14.78 10.91 -1.29
N TYR A 54 -15.57 10.61 -2.32
CA TYR A 54 -16.88 11.23 -2.56
C TYR A 54 -17.84 11.06 -1.38
N VAL A 55 -17.99 9.83 -0.86
CA VAL A 55 -18.91 9.53 0.25
C VAL A 55 -18.51 10.29 1.52
N VAL A 56 -17.21 10.35 1.85
CA VAL A 56 -16.73 11.05 3.04
C VAL A 56 -16.89 12.57 2.91
N PHE A 57 -16.61 13.15 1.73
CA PHE A 57 -16.79 14.58 1.52
C PHE A 57 -18.26 14.99 1.50
N ARG A 58 -19.14 14.18 0.91
CA ARG A 58 -20.57 14.49 0.80
C ARG A 58 -21.29 14.40 2.14
N ASN A 59 -20.95 13.43 2.98
CA ASN A 59 -21.64 13.18 4.24
C ASN A 59 -20.86 13.74 5.44
N LYS A 60 -21.29 14.90 5.98
CA LYS A 60 -20.67 15.51 7.17
C LYS A 60 -20.63 14.58 8.39
N ALA A 61 -21.61 13.68 8.55
CA ALA A 61 -21.60 12.71 9.65
C ALA A 61 -20.47 11.67 9.53
N MET A 62 -19.95 11.46 8.32
CA MET A 62 -18.84 10.56 8.04
C MET A 62 -17.47 11.26 8.16
N GLN A 63 -17.39 12.55 8.46
CA GLN A 63 -16.12 13.28 8.59
C GLN A 63 -15.47 13.07 9.97
N THR A 64 -15.21 11.81 10.29
CA THR A 64 -14.50 11.39 11.51
C THR A 64 -13.00 11.24 11.25
N VAL A 65 -12.19 11.24 12.31
CA VAL A 65 -10.72 11.06 12.23
C VAL A 65 -10.34 9.81 11.43
N THR A 66 -10.99 8.67 11.70
CA THR A 66 -10.72 7.42 10.98
C THR A 66 -11.06 7.53 9.50
N ASN A 67 -12.20 8.14 9.17
CA ASN A 67 -12.62 8.28 7.79
C ASN A 67 -11.76 9.29 7.01
N LEU A 68 -11.15 10.28 7.68
CA LEU A 68 -10.13 11.13 7.06
C LEU A 68 -8.85 10.35 6.75
N PHE A 69 -8.39 9.47 7.64
CA PHE A 69 -7.26 8.57 7.31
C PHE A 69 -7.60 7.61 6.17
N ILE A 70 -8.83 7.08 6.12
CA ILE A 70 -9.31 6.27 4.98
C ILE A 70 -9.31 7.09 3.69
N THR A 71 -9.72 8.36 3.75
CA THR A 71 -9.67 9.27 2.59
C THR A 71 -8.22 9.54 2.18
N ASN A 72 -7.29 9.67 3.12
CA ASN A 72 -5.87 9.85 2.84
C ASN A 72 -5.27 8.63 2.12
N LEU A 73 -5.65 7.41 2.53
CA LEU A 73 -5.32 6.18 1.81
C LEU A 73 -5.87 6.19 0.39
N ALA A 74 -7.15 6.55 0.22
CA ALA A 74 -7.77 6.61 -1.10
C ALA A 74 -7.07 7.62 -2.03
N LEU A 75 -6.64 8.78 -1.53
CA LEU A 75 -5.86 9.74 -2.31
C LEU A 75 -4.49 9.20 -2.75
N SER A 76 -3.80 8.51 -1.84
CA SER A 76 -2.53 7.84 -2.11
C SER A 76 -2.67 6.74 -3.18
N ASP A 77 -3.74 5.96 -3.09
CA ASP A 77 -4.02 4.87 -4.02
C ASP A 77 -4.48 5.38 -5.39
N ILE A 78 -5.22 6.50 -5.45
CA ILE A 78 -5.54 7.17 -6.73
C ILE A 78 -4.25 7.62 -7.43
N LEU A 79 -3.32 8.24 -6.68
CA LEU A 79 -2.02 8.65 -7.23
C LEU A 79 -1.27 7.45 -7.83
N LEU A 80 -1.24 6.33 -7.11
CA LEU A 80 -0.64 5.08 -7.57
C LEU A 80 -1.37 4.53 -8.81
N CYS A 81 -2.70 4.53 -8.81
CA CYS A 81 -3.49 4.02 -9.92
C CYS A 81 -3.27 4.83 -11.20
N ILE A 82 -3.15 6.16 -11.10
CA ILE A 82 -2.95 7.03 -12.28
C ILE A 82 -1.53 6.89 -12.84
N LEU A 83 -0.51 6.82 -11.97
CA LEU A 83 0.89 6.95 -12.39
C LEU A 83 1.66 5.62 -12.43
N ALA A 84 1.33 4.64 -11.61
CA ALA A 84 2.07 3.37 -11.58
C ALA A 84 1.39 2.30 -12.43
N VAL A 85 0.09 2.10 -12.20
CA VAL A 85 -0.66 0.96 -12.74
C VAL A 85 -0.66 0.89 -14.28
N PRO A 86 -0.80 1.99 -15.05
CA PRO A 86 -0.74 1.90 -16.52
C PRO A 86 0.69 1.87 -17.07
N PHE A 87 1.63 2.59 -16.44
CA PHE A 87 2.97 2.79 -16.99
C PHE A 87 3.94 1.65 -16.69
N THR A 88 3.89 1.07 -15.49
CA THR A 88 4.82 0.01 -15.09
C THR A 88 4.65 -1.28 -15.92
N PRO A 89 3.43 -1.81 -16.13
CA PRO A 89 3.25 -3.01 -16.95
C PRO A 89 3.60 -2.74 -18.41
N LEU A 90 3.24 -1.56 -18.94
CA LEU A 90 3.53 -1.21 -20.32
C LEU A 90 5.04 -1.08 -20.57
N TYR A 91 5.81 -0.54 -19.61
CA TYR A 91 7.28 -0.59 -19.66
C TYR A 91 7.80 -2.04 -19.70
N THR A 92 7.26 -2.92 -18.86
CA THR A 92 7.64 -4.34 -18.83
C THR A 92 7.33 -5.06 -20.14
N PHE A 93 6.17 -4.82 -20.75
CA PHE A 93 5.76 -5.47 -22.00
C PHE A 93 6.48 -4.91 -23.24
N LEU A 94 6.70 -3.60 -23.31
CA LEU A 94 7.44 -2.99 -24.41
C LEU A 94 8.95 -3.30 -24.34
N GLY A 95 9.47 -3.57 -23.15
CA GLY A 95 10.90 -3.75 -22.93
C GLY A 95 11.72 -2.46 -23.14
N GLU A 96 11.05 -1.32 -23.29
CA GLU A 96 11.63 0.01 -23.43
C GLU A 96 10.69 1.09 -22.87
N TRP A 97 11.28 2.21 -22.44
CA TRP A 97 10.57 3.34 -21.85
C TRP A 97 10.23 4.40 -22.90
N VAL A 98 8.95 4.48 -23.30
CA VAL A 98 8.49 5.38 -24.37
C VAL A 98 7.82 6.67 -23.89
N PHE A 99 7.58 6.82 -22.57
CA PHE A 99 6.78 7.93 -22.01
C PHE A 99 7.58 9.21 -21.75
N GLY A 100 8.86 9.21 -22.13
CA GLY A 100 9.77 10.35 -21.96
C GLY A 100 10.26 10.54 -20.52
N ARG A 101 11.15 11.52 -20.37
CA ARG A 101 11.93 11.73 -19.14
C ARG A 101 11.09 12.12 -17.93
N ILE A 102 10.10 13.00 -18.10
CA ILE A 102 9.31 13.52 -16.97
C ILE A 102 8.55 12.39 -16.28
N ILE A 103 7.86 11.56 -17.06
CA ILE A 103 7.08 10.43 -16.54
C ILE A 103 8.01 9.40 -15.88
N CYS A 104 9.22 9.17 -16.42
CA CYS A 104 10.20 8.26 -15.82
C CYS A 104 10.50 8.59 -14.35
N HIS A 105 10.79 9.86 -14.05
CA HIS A 105 11.03 10.30 -12.68
C HIS A 105 9.74 10.33 -11.85
N LEU A 106 8.64 10.81 -12.44
CA LEU A 106 7.38 11.00 -11.72
C LEU A 106 6.77 9.67 -11.26
N VAL A 107 6.81 8.62 -12.08
CA VAL A 107 6.22 7.31 -11.74
C VAL A 107 6.91 6.67 -10.54
N SER A 108 8.24 6.58 -10.57
CA SER A 108 9.01 6.01 -9.46
C SER A 108 8.89 6.84 -8.18
N TYR A 109 8.88 8.16 -8.31
CA TYR A 109 8.70 9.05 -7.16
C TYR A 109 7.30 8.91 -6.54
N ALA A 110 6.25 8.91 -7.38
CA ALA A 110 4.87 8.74 -6.93
C ALA A 110 4.63 7.37 -6.28
N GLN A 111 5.19 6.28 -6.85
CA GLN A 111 5.15 4.95 -6.23
C GLN A 111 5.74 4.98 -4.82
N GLY A 112 6.94 5.56 -4.66
CA GLY A 112 7.56 5.71 -3.36
C GLY A 112 6.70 6.49 -2.37
N ILE A 113 6.22 7.68 -2.78
CA ILE A 113 5.37 8.53 -1.95
C ILE A 113 4.11 7.77 -1.50
N SER A 114 3.40 7.13 -2.43
CA SER A 114 2.16 6.43 -2.13
C SER A 114 2.37 5.31 -1.10
N VAL A 115 3.43 4.52 -1.25
CA VAL A 115 3.75 3.44 -0.29
C VAL A 115 4.05 3.99 1.10
N TYR A 116 4.75 5.12 1.20
CA TYR A 116 4.99 5.81 2.48
C TYR A 116 3.72 6.37 3.11
N ILE A 117 2.89 7.06 2.33
CA ILE A 117 1.63 7.60 2.83
C ILE A 117 0.75 6.46 3.34
N SER A 118 0.61 5.38 2.58
CA SER A 118 -0.29 4.29 2.93
C SER A 118 0.14 3.57 4.22
N THR A 119 1.42 3.22 4.35
CA THR A 119 1.94 2.53 5.54
C THR A 119 1.87 3.40 6.80
N LEU A 120 2.24 4.68 6.71
CA LEU A 120 2.18 5.59 7.85
C LEU A 120 0.74 5.90 8.26
N THR A 121 -0.18 5.96 7.29
CA THR A 121 -1.61 6.15 7.55
C THR A 121 -2.21 4.92 8.25
N LEU A 122 -1.92 3.70 7.77
CA LEU A 122 -2.35 2.47 8.42
C LEU A 122 -1.84 2.36 9.86
N THR A 123 -0.59 2.75 10.08
CA THR A 123 0.00 2.81 11.42
C THR A 123 -0.72 3.82 12.31
N SER A 124 -1.03 5.01 11.78
CA SER A 124 -1.80 6.04 12.49
C SER A 124 -3.20 5.58 12.85
N ILE A 125 -3.87 4.84 11.95
CA ILE A 125 -5.17 4.22 12.23
C ILE A 125 -5.04 3.20 13.37
N ALA A 126 -4.03 2.32 13.32
CA ALA A 126 -3.81 1.31 14.37
C ALA A 126 -3.60 1.94 15.75
N ILE A 127 -2.81 3.02 15.82
CA ILE A 127 -2.56 3.78 17.05
C ILE A 127 -3.84 4.47 17.54
N ASP A 128 -4.59 5.14 16.67
CA ASP A 128 -5.88 5.77 17.03
C ASP A 128 -6.86 4.73 17.61
N ARG A 129 -6.99 3.57 16.95
CA ARG A 129 -7.83 2.47 17.44
C ARG A 129 -7.36 1.95 18.79
N TYR A 130 -6.05 1.80 18.98
CA TYR A 130 -5.47 1.38 20.25
C TYR A 130 -5.88 2.34 21.38
N PHE A 131 -5.66 3.65 21.22
CA PHE A 131 -6.02 4.61 22.26
C PHE A 131 -7.53 4.67 22.53
N VAL A 132 -8.36 4.70 21.48
CA VAL A 132 -9.82 4.76 21.62
C VAL A 132 -10.38 3.52 22.34
N ILE A 133 -9.81 2.34 22.10
CA ILE A 133 -10.33 1.09 22.66
C ILE A 133 -9.74 0.81 24.03
N ILE A 134 -8.44 0.98 24.24
CA ILE A 134 -7.77 0.65 25.51
C ILE A 134 -8.07 1.70 26.58
N TYR A 135 -8.13 2.99 26.20
CA TYR A 135 -8.28 4.13 27.11
C TYR A 135 -9.58 4.91 26.83
N PRO A 136 -10.76 4.34 27.14
CA PRO A 136 -12.05 4.93 26.75
C PRO A 136 -12.35 6.29 27.39
N PHE A 137 -11.67 6.64 28.49
CA PHE A 137 -11.83 7.94 29.18
C PHE A 137 -10.86 9.01 28.69
N HIS A 138 -9.88 8.66 27.84
CA HIS A 138 -9.02 9.66 27.23
C HIS A 138 -9.79 10.42 26.14
N PRO A 139 -9.58 11.74 26.01
CA PRO A 139 -10.17 12.52 24.94
C PRO A 139 -9.82 11.94 23.57
N ARG A 140 -10.82 11.85 22.68
CA ARG A 140 -10.60 11.42 21.31
C ARG A 140 -9.72 12.42 20.56
N MET A 141 -8.99 11.92 19.57
CA MET A 141 -8.17 12.76 18.69
C MET A 141 -9.04 13.85 18.06
N LYS A 142 -8.55 15.09 18.11
CA LYS A 142 -9.21 16.23 17.45
C LYS A 142 -8.98 16.17 15.95
N LEU A 143 -9.92 16.73 15.19
CA LEU A 143 -9.83 16.81 13.73
C LEU A 143 -8.57 17.58 13.27
N SER A 144 -8.24 18.67 13.95
CA SER A 144 -7.04 19.47 13.67
C SER A 144 -5.75 18.66 13.84
N THR A 145 -5.67 17.81 14.87
CA THR A 145 -4.54 16.91 15.08
C THR A 145 -4.44 15.87 13.97
N CYS A 146 -5.56 15.29 13.54
CA CYS A 146 -5.60 14.34 12.42
C CYS A 146 -5.09 14.99 11.12
N ILE A 147 -5.56 16.20 10.79
CA ILE A 147 -5.10 16.95 9.62
C ILE A 147 -3.59 17.25 9.71
N CYS A 148 -3.11 17.66 10.88
CA CYS A 148 -1.68 17.88 11.12
C CYS A 148 -0.87 16.59 10.86
N ILE A 149 -1.31 15.44 11.38
CA ILE A 149 -0.68 14.14 11.13
C ILE A 149 -0.63 13.83 9.64
N ILE A 150 -1.74 14.03 8.90
CA ILE A 150 -1.79 13.82 7.45
C ILE A 150 -0.75 14.69 6.75
N VAL A 151 -0.71 16.00 7.04
CA VAL A 151 0.27 16.91 6.43
C VAL A 151 1.71 16.47 6.72
N VAL A 152 2.01 16.07 7.96
CA VAL A 152 3.33 15.55 8.34
C VAL A 152 3.66 14.28 7.56
N ILE A 153 2.71 13.35 7.42
CA ILE A 153 2.89 12.12 6.62
C ILE A 153 3.25 12.47 5.18
N TRP A 154 2.54 13.41 4.55
CA TRP A 154 2.81 13.82 3.17
C TRP A 154 4.21 14.41 3.01
N ILE A 155 4.56 15.39 3.86
CA ILE A 155 5.87 16.05 3.81
C ILE A 155 6.99 15.03 4.05
N PHE A 156 6.86 14.21 5.08
CA PHE A 156 7.85 13.18 5.40
C PHE A 156 8.02 12.17 4.26
N SER A 157 6.90 11.69 3.70
CA SER A 157 6.91 10.74 2.57
C SER A 157 7.59 11.35 1.35
N MET A 158 7.27 12.60 1.01
CA MET A 158 7.89 13.32 -0.10
C MET A 158 9.40 13.48 0.09
N LEU A 159 9.86 13.81 1.31
CA LEU A 159 11.27 14.02 1.62
C LEU A 159 12.07 12.71 1.58
N VAL A 160 11.58 11.66 2.24
CA VAL A 160 12.29 10.37 2.32
C VAL A 160 12.41 9.70 0.96
N THR A 161 11.45 9.92 0.07
CA THR A 161 11.42 9.31 -1.26
C THR A 161 12.13 10.14 -2.33
N LEU A 162 12.63 11.35 -2.01
CA LEU A 162 13.39 12.19 -2.95
C LEU A 162 14.52 11.43 -3.66
N PRO A 163 15.33 10.58 -2.99
CA PRO A 163 16.37 9.82 -3.66
C PRO A 163 15.84 8.94 -4.78
N TYR A 164 14.65 8.34 -4.65
CA TYR A 164 14.03 7.58 -5.75
C TYR A 164 13.74 8.46 -6.96
N GLY A 165 13.25 9.68 -6.76
CA GLY A 165 13.03 10.63 -7.86
C GLY A 165 14.33 11.12 -8.51
N VAL A 166 15.36 11.39 -7.71
CA VAL A 166 16.64 11.96 -8.17
C VAL A 166 17.53 10.91 -8.85
N TYR A 167 17.59 9.71 -8.31
CA TYR A 167 18.48 8.65 -8.81
C TYR A 167 17.84 7.78 -9.87
N MET A 168 16.54 7.93 -10.18
CA MET A 168 15.98 7.38 -11.41
C MET A 168 16.58 8.08 -12.61
N LYS A 169 16.99 7.35 -13.65
CA LYS A 169 17.52 7.96 -14.89
C LYS A 169 16.84 7.41 -16.12
N HIS A 170 16.52 8.34 -17.01
CA HIS A 170 16.13 8.08 -18.39
C HIS A 170 17.40 7.98 -19.25
N THR A 171 17.86 6.77 -19.53
CA THR A 171 19.09 6.49 -20.29
C THR A 171 18.75 5.98 -21.69
N ASN A 172 19.64 6.24 -22.64
CA ASN A 172 19.59 5.66 -23.98
C ASN A 172 20.65 4.57 -24.05
N ILE A 173 20.27 3.37 -24.47
CA ILE A 173 21.19 2.28 -24.78
C ILE A 173 21.07 2.01 -26.28
N GLY A 174 21.62 2.93 -27.07
CA GLY A 174 21.93 2.69 -28.48
C GLY A 174 23.41 2.37 -28.60
N ASN A 175 23.77 1.22 -29.17
CA ASN A 175 25.12 1.03 -29.67
C ASN A 175 25.40 2.14 -30.68
N SER A 176 26.61 2.70 -30.71
CA SER A 176 27.00 3.73 -31.70
C SER A 176 26.80 3.31 -33.17
N HIS A 177 26.51 2.04 -33.42
CA HIS A 177 26.27 1.43 -34.73
C HIS A 177 24.80 1.06 -35.02
N SER A 178 23.87 1.26 -34.06
CA SER A 178 22.44 0.99 -34.24
C SER A 178 21.67 2.28 -34.50
N THR A 179 20.90 2.31 -35.59
CA THR A 179 20.00 3.43 -35.94
C THR A 179 18.75 3.52 -35.06
N VAL A 180 18.45 2.47 -34.29
CA VAL A 180 17.28 2.40 -33.39
C VAL A 180 17.68 2.80 -31.98
N LYS A 181 17.11 3.90 -31.48
CA LYS A 181 17.31 4.41 -30.12
C LYS A 181 16.32 3.76 -29.15
N LYS A 182 16.79 2.89 -28.25
CA LYS A 182 16.01 2.39 -27.12
C LYS A 182 16.26 3.20 -25.86
N TYR A 183 15.20 3.46 -25.10
CA TYR A 183 15.26 4.22 -23.85
C TYR A 183 14.90 3.32 -22.67
N PHE A 184 15.58 3.51 -21.54
CA PHE A 184 15.32 2.79 -20.30
C PHE A 184 15.12 3.80 -19.17
N CYS A 185 14.27 3.40 -18.21
CA CYS A 185 14.03 4.16 -16.99
C CYS A 185 14.43 3.25 -15.83
N ASP A 186 15.63 3.45 -15.30
CA ASP A 186 16.20 2.59 -14.25
C ASP A 186 16.94 3.40 -13.18
N GLU A 187 17.10 2.76 -12.02
CA GLU A 187 17.84 3.30 -10.90
C GLU A 187 19.35 3.41 -11.18
N ASN A 188 19.85 4.64 -11.18
CA ASN A 188 21.25 4.98 -11.34
C ASN A 188 21.82 5.62 -10.05
N TRP A 189 22.02 4.77 -9.05
CA TRP A 189 22.69 5.14 -7.80
C TRP A 189 24.19 5.43 -8.02
N PRO A 190 24.81 6.31 -7.20
CA PRO A 190 26.24 6.63 -7.31
C PRO A 190 27.16 5.44 -7.06
N SER A 191 26.76 4.54 -6.16
CA SER A 191 27.44 3.26 -5.92
C SER A 191 26.42 2.19 -5.53
N GLU A 192 26.85 0.93 -5.65
CA GLU A 192 26.05 -0.22 -5.23
C GLU A 192 25.84 -0.26 -3.71
N ASP A 193 26.80 0.26 -2.93
CA ASP A 193 26.67 0.40 -1.48
C ASP A 193 25.57 1.41 -1.11
N TRP A 194 25.50 2.55 -1.80
CA TRP A 194 24.41 3.52 -1.60
C TRP A 194 23.05 2.90 -1.88
N ARG A 195 22.92 2.14 -2.99
CA ARG A 195 21.67 1.44 -3.31
C ARG A 195 21.27 0.47 -2.21
N ARG A 196 22.20 -0.37 -1.75
CA ARG A 196 21.93 -1.42 -0.74
C ARG A 196 21.59 -0.81 0.61
N THR A 197 22.36 0.18 1.06
CA THR A 197 22.13 0.85 2.34
C THR A 197 20.80 1.60 2.34
N PHE A 198 20.52 2.39 1.30
CA PHE A 198 19.25 3.11 1.20
C PHE A 198 18.06 2.15 1.08
N GLY A 199 18.17 1.10 0.27
CA GLY A 199 17.13 0.08 0.14
C GLY A 199 16.88 -0.66 1.45
N GLY A 200 17.95 -1.00 2.20
CA GLY A 200 17.86 -1.63 3.51
C GLY A 200 17.19 -0.75 4.57
N ILE A 201 17.60 0.53 4.66
CA ILE A 201 16.97 1.52 5.55
C ILE A 201 15.50 1.71 5.20
N THR A 202 15.19 1.90 3.92
CA THR A 202 13.82 2.05 3.43
C THR A 202 12.99 0.84 3.82
N THR A 203 13.48 -0.37 3.57
CA THR A 203 12.79 -1.61 3.91
C THR A 203 12.53 -1.72 5.42
N ALA A 204 13.51 -1.40 6.26
CA ALA A 204 13.33 -1.43 7.72
C ALA A 204 12.30 -0.39 8.20
N MET A 205 12.35 0.82 7.66
CA MET A 205 11.40 1.90 7.98
C MET A 205 9.98 1.65 7.47
N GLN A 206 9.84 0.96 6.34
CA GLN A 206 8.54 0.65 5.72
C GLN A 206 7.89 -0.61 6.27
N PHE A 207 8.69 -1.66 6.49
CA PHE A 207 8.14 -2.94 6.90
C PHE A 207 8.32 -3.18 8.39
N LEU A 208 9.55 -3.18 8.90
CA LEU A 208 9.81 -3.66 10.26
C LEU A 208 9.15 -2.77 11.32
N ILE A 209 9.41 -1.46 11.28
CA ILE A 209 8.90 -0.53 12.31
C ILE A 209 7.36 -0.45 12.27
N PRO A 210 6.72 -0.18 11.10
CA PRO A 210 5.27 -0.05 11.03
C PRO A 210 4.56 -1.36 11.35
N PHE A 211 5.08 -2.49 10.88
CA PHE A 211 4.49 -3.80 11.15
C PHE A 211 4.52 -4.15 12.64
N LEU A 212 5.64 -3.91 13.34
CA LEU A 212 5.73 -4.16 14.77
C LEU A 212 4.74 -3.31 15.57
N ILE A 213 4.61 -2.02 15.22
CA ILE A 213 3.65 -1.12 15.86
C ILE A 213 2.21 -1.58 15.58
N MET A 214 1.87 -1.85 14.31
CA MET A 214 0.54 -2.32 13.93
C MET A 214 0.20 -3.65 14.62
N ALA A 215 1.13 -4.62 14.62
CA ALA A 215 0.94 -5.91 15.27
C ALA A 215 0.68 -5.73 16.77
N PHE A 216 1.52 -4.96 17.47
CA PHE A 216 1.33 -4.65 18.88
C PHE A 216 -0.05 -4.01 19.14
N CYS A 217 -0.39 -2.94 18.42
CA CYS A 217 -1.67 -2.24 18.58
C CYS A 217 -2.86 -3.17 18.34
N TYR A 218 -2.87 -3.93 17.25
CA TYR A 218 -3.99 -4.80 16.91
C TYR A 218 -4.10 -6.03 17.82
N ILE A 219 -2.99 -6.59 18.31
CA ILE A 219 -3.01 -7.65 19.32
C ILE A 219 -3.68 -7.13 20.60
N CYS A 220 -3.22 -5.99 21.13
CA CYS A 220 -3.82 -5.40 22.34
C CYS A 220 -5.30 -5.08 22.16
N VAL A 221 -5.69 -4.50 21.01
CA VAL A 221 -7.09 -4.23 20.68
C VAL A 221 -7.90 -5.52 20.66
N SER A 222 -7.41 -6.56 20.01
CA SER A 222 -8.11 -7.84 19.87
C SER A 222 -8.32 -8.52 21.23
N LEU A 223 -7.28 -8.54 22.08
CA LEU A 223 -7.38 -9.07 23.44
C LEU A 223 -8.41 -8.31 24.27
N LYS A 224 -8.36 -6.97 24.25
CA LYS A 224 -9.32 -6.15 25.02
C LYS A 224 -10.76 -6.31 24.54
N LEU A 225 -10.97 -6.44 23.22
CA LEU A 225 -12.28 -6.68 22.65
C LEU A 225 -12.81 -8.08 23.01
N ASN A 226 -11.95 -9.10 23.02
CA ASN A 226 -12.30 -10.45 23.44
C ASN A 226 -12.68 -10.49 24.94
N ASP A 227 -11.94 -9.79 25.79
CA ASP A 227 -12.26 -9.66 27.21
C ASP A 227 -13.63 -9.00 27.40
N ARG A 228 -13.88 -7.88 26.71
CA ARG A 228 -15.21 -7.21 26.75
C ARG A 228 -16.33 -8.12 26.27
N ALA A 229 -16.09 -8.93 25.25
CA ALA A 229 -17.07 -9.90 24.75
C ALA A 229 -17.37 -10.99 25.79
N ARG A 230 -16.34 -11.47 26.51
CA ARG A 230 -16.49 -12.45 27.61
C ARG A 230 -17.13 -11.85 28.86
N SER A 231 -16.81 -10.59 29.18
CA SER A 231 -17.34 -9.89 30.35
C SER A 231 -18.77 -9.42 30.20
N LYS A 232 -19.38 -9.43 28.99
CA LYS A 232 -20.81 -9.15 28.83
C LYS A 232 -21.65 -10.21 29.55
N PRO A 233 -22.28 -9.91 30.70
CA PRO A 233 -23.16 -10.85 31.38
C PRO A 233 -24.52 -10.79 30.68
N GLY A 234 -24.71 -11.59 29.63
CA GLY A 234 -25.90 -11.44 28.78
C GLY A 234 -26.49 -12.70 28.14
N SER A 235 -25.85 -13.87 28.20
CA SER A 235 -26.42 -15.09 27.59
C SER A 235 -26.86 -16.15 28.61
N LYS A 236 -26.10 -16.31 29.70
CA LYS A 236 -26.40 -17.33 30.72
C LYS A 236 -27.28 -16.79 31.85
N ASN A 237 -26.94 -15.62 32.43
CA ASN A 237 -27.72 -15.03 33.52
C ASN A 237 -29.06 -14.43 33.06
N SER A 238 -29.14 -13.83 31.87
CA SER A 238 -30.41 -13.28 31.36
C SER A 238 -31.44 -14.36 31.05
N ARG A 239 -31.02 -15.55 30.58
CA ARG A 239 -31.90 -16.72 30.44
C ARG A 239 -32.31 -17.30 31.78
N LEU A 240 -31.40 -17.37 32.76
CA LEU A 240 -31.71 -17.86 34.10
C LEU A 240 -32.70 -16.92 34.82
N VAL A 241 -32.49 -15.60 34.73
CA VAL A 241 -33.41 -14.61 35.29
C VAL A 241 -34.76 -14.64 34.56
N TYR A 242 -34.78 -14.72 33.22
CA TYR A 242 -36.03 -14.88 32.47
C TYR A 242 -36.77 -16.17 32.82
N ASN A 243 -36.07 -17.30 32.90
CA ASN A 243 -36.65 -18.59 33.25
C ASN A 243 -37.12 -18.63 34.71
N PHE A 244 -36.40 -17.97 35.63
CA PHE A 244 -36.78 -17.83 37.03
C PHE A 244 -38.02 -16.96 37.18
N SER A 245 -38.04 -15.78 36.56
CA SER A 245 -39.22 -14.90 36.53
C SER A 245 -40.44 -15.57 35.88
N ARG A 246 -40.25 -16.34 34.80
CA ARG A 246 -41.32 -17.10 34.16
C ARG A 246 -41.86 -18.22 35.06
N LYS A 247 -41.01 -18.87 35.84
CA LYS A 247 -41.42 -19.95 36.77
C LYS A 247 -42.24 -19.39 37.93
N VAL A 248 -41.81 -18.28 38.52
CA VAL A 248 -42.54 -17.58 39.60
C VAL A 248 -43.92 -17.10 39.12
N LEU A 249 -44.01 -16.55 37.90
CA LEU A 249 -45.29 -16.10 37.34
C LEU A 249 -46.30 -17.23 37.07
N LEU A 250 -45.82 -18.45 36.83
CA LEU A 250 -46.69 -19.61 36.62
C LEU A 250 -47.19 -20.20 37.95
N GLU A 251 -46.40 -20.15 39.02
CA GLU A 251 -46.80 -20.62 40.36
C GLU A 251 -47.83 -19.71 41.04
N VAL A 252 -47.83 -18.40 40.73
CA VAL A 252 -48.82 -17.45 41.29
C VAL A 252 -50.21 -17.56 40.62
N ARG A 253 -50.31 -18.30 39.51
CA ARG A 253 -51.56 -18.44 38.72
C ARG A 253 -52.34 -19.74 38.99
N THR A 254 -51.84 -20.58 39.89
CA THR A 254 -52.50 -21.80 40.40
C THR A 254 -52.88 -21.60 41.85
#